data_AF-A0A942HMQ6-F1
#
_entry.id   AF-A0A942HMQ6-F1
#
_cell.length_a   1.000
_cell.length_b   1.000
_cell.length_c   1.000
_cell.angle_alpha   90.00
_cell.angle_beta   90.00
_cell.angle_gamma   90.00
#
_symmetry.space_group_name_H-M   'P 1'
#
loop_
_entity.id
_entity.type
_entity.pdbx_description
1 polymer ?
#
loop_
_entity_poly.entity_id
_entity_poly.type
_entity_poly.pdbx_seq_one_letter_code
_entity_poly.pdbx_strand_id
1 'polypeptide(L)'
;MAFHVEIAAGINHARSFNLSEEELRRTVVAPWIDRRPIELGDRKWTPAESELRILEGPELSYPELSFGNGWANAERGGEFVTRRLLDEEVQHRREGSAGPAAIVIETDSAVRTLAGLVSGERSQSVDLDAIRARLDEGDPSVAAVVLVVRRPR
;
A
#
# COMPACT_ATOMS: atom_id res chain seq x y z
N MET A 1 4.32 -22.01 -2.86
CA MET A 1 3.10 -21.58 -3.59
C MET A 1 3.49 -20.44 -4.49
N ALA A 2 2.79 -20.28 -5.60
CA ALA A 2 3.11 -19.28 -6.61
C ALA A 2 1.89 -18.41 -6.92
N PHE A 3 2.15 -17.21 -7.43
CA PHE A 3 1.12 -16.25 -7.80
C PHE A 3 1.11 -15.98 -9.30
N HIS A 4 -0.10 -15.82 -9.84
CA HIS A 4 -0.34 -15.54 -11.24
C HIS A 4 -1.21 -14.29 -11.34
N VAL A 5 -0.79 -13.34 -12.16
CA VAL A 5 -1.42 -12.02 -12.26
C VAL A 5 -1.91 -11.77 -13.67
N GLU A 6 -3.10 -11.17 -13.77
CA GLU A 6 -3.64 -10.58 -14.98
C GLU A 6 -3.99 -9.12 -14.70
N ILE A 7 -3.53 -8.22 -15.56
CA ILE A 7 -3.99 -6.84 -15.62
C ILE A 7 -4.66 -6.63 -16.98
N ALA A 8 -5.89 -6.12 -16.97
CA ALA A 8 -6.68 -5.93 -18.19
C ALA A 8 -7.26 -4.51 -18.28
N ALA A 9 -7.37 -3.98 -19.50
CA ALA A 9 -8.02 -2.71 -19.81
C ALA A 9 -8.66 -2.81 -21.21
N GLY A 10 -9.99 -2.96 -21.24
CA GLY A 10 -10.74 -3.23 -22.46
C GLY A 10 -10.35 -4.58 -23.09
N ILE A 11 -9.91 -4.56 -24.35
CA ILE A 11 -9.47 -5.78 -25.06
C ILE A 11 -8.03 -6.19 -24.73
N ASN A 12 -7.25 -5.31 -24.09
CA ASN A 12 -5.85 -5.55 -23.80
C ASN A 12 -5.71 -6.22 -22.45
N HIS A 13 -4.84 -7.21 -22.35
CA HIS A 13 -4.43 -7.80 -21.08
C HIS A 13 -2.95 -8.16 -21.11
N ALA A 14 -2.31 -8.12 -19.95
CA ALA A 14 -0.99 -8.68 -19.73
C ALA A 14 -1.06 -9.66 -18.56
N ARG A 15 -0.23 -10.71 -18.64
CA ARG A 15 -0.18 -11.77 -17.64
C ARG A 15 1.25 -12.04 -17.24
N SER A 16 1.46 -12.36 -15.97
CA SER A 16 2.70 -12.94 -15.47
C SER A 16 2.36 -14.12 -14.56
N PHE A 17 3.23 -15.13 -14.58
CA PHE A 17 3.01 -16.40 -13.92
C PHE A 17 4.18 -16.72 -13.01
N ASN A 18 3.95 -17.60 -12.04
CA ASN A 18 4.98 -18.12 -11.14
C ASN A 18 5.70 -17.04 -10.32
N LEU A 19 5.02 -15.94 -9.99
CA LEU A 19 5.58 -14.90 -9.13
C LEU A 19 5.70 -15.41 -7.69
N SER A 20 6.81 -15.09 -7.04
CA SER A 20 6.88 -15.19 -5.59
C SER A 20 6.00 -14.14 -4.91
N GLU A 21 5.69 -14.34 -3.62
CA GLU A 21 4.91 -13.35 -2.87
C GLU A 21 5.63 -11.99 -2.80
N GLU A 22 6.94 -11.99 -2.57
CA GLU A 22 7.75 -10.77 -2.48
C GLU A 22 7.73 -9.99 -3.81
N GLU A 23 7.94 -10.68 -4.92
CA GLU A 23 7.91 -10.06 -6.25
C GLU A 23 6.52 -9.50 -6.55
N LEU A 24 5.46 -10.28 -6.30
CA LEU A 24 4.08 -9.84 -6.49
C LEU A 24 3.79 -8.58 -5.67
N ARG A 25 4.16 -8.58 -4.38
CA ARG A 25 3.93 -7.46 -3.47
C ARG A 25 4.62 -6.20 -3.97
N ARG A 26 5.90 -6.30 -4.30
CA ARG A 26 6.73 -5.17 -4.73
C ARG A 26 6.33 -4.61 -6.10
N THR A 27 6.01 -5.47 -7.06
CA THR A 27 5.86 -5.07 -8.47
C THR A 27 4.41 -4.80 -8.87
N VAL A 28 3.44 -5.41 -8.19
CA VAL A 28 2.01 -5.30 -8.53
C VAL A 28 1.20 -4.72 -7.39
N VAL A 29 1.15 -5.38 -6.23
CA VAL A 29 0.20 -5.03 -5.15
C VAL A 29 0.49 -3.65 -4.56
N ALA A 30 1.75 -3.36 -4.19
CA ALA A 30 2.10 -2.07 -3.62
C ALA A 30 1.88 -0.91 -4.61
N PRO A 31 2.35 -0.95 -5.87
CA PRO A 31 2.02 0.08 -6.86
C PRO A 31 0.52 0.21 -7.15
N TRP A 32 -0.24 -0.90 -7.13
CA TRP A 32 -1.69 -0.88 -7.32
C TRP A 32 -2.40 -0.07 -6.24
N ILE A 33 -2.06 -0.31 -4.97
CA ILE A 33 -2.57 0.47 -3.83
C ILE A 33 -2.15 1.94 -3.94
N ASP A 34 -0.91 2.22 -4.34
CA ASP A 34 -0.38 3.57 -4.52
C ASP A 34 -0.97 4.32 -5.73
N ARG A 35 -1.82 3.67 -6.52
CA ARG A 35 -2.31 4.19 -7.82
C ARG A 35 -1.16 4.56 -8.78
N ARG A 36 -0.01 3.91 -8.65
CA ARG A 36 1.15 4.11 -9.52
C ARG A 36 1.08 3.17 -10.73
N PRO A 37 1.64 3.57 -11.90
CA PRO A 37 1.72 2.69 -13.06
C PRO A 37 2.50 1.41 -12.77
N ILE A 38 1.99 0.27 -13.24
CA ILE A 38 2.63 -1.04 -13.15
C ILE A 38 3.20 -1.44 -14.51
N GLU A 39 4.45 -1.88 -14.53
CA GLU A 39 5.08 -2.45 -15.72
C GLU A 39 4.81 -3.95 -15.76
N LEU A 40 4.07 -4.41 -16.77
CA LEU A 40 3.73 -5.82 -16.96
C LEU A 40 3.67 -6.15 -18.45
N GLY A 41 4.50 -7.09 -18.88
CA GLY A 41 4.76 -7.32 -20.31
C GLY A 41 5.41 -6.09 -20.94
N ASP A 42 4.99 -5.74 -22.15
CA ASP A 42 5.53 -4.60 -22.91
C ASP A 42 4.77 -3.28 -22.67
N ARG A 43 3.96 -3.21 -21.60
CA ARG A 43 3.04 -2.09 -21.35
C ARG A 43 3.11 -1.59 -19.91
N LYS A 44 2.74 -0.32 -19.76
CA LYS A 44 2.44 0.31 -18.46
C LYS A 44 0.93 0.31 -18.25
N TRP A 45 0.51 -0.09 -17.07
CA TRP A 45 -0.89 -0.22 -16.68
C TRP A 45 -1.23 0.75 -15.56
N THR A 46 -2.25 1.58 -15.77
CA THR A 46 -2.73 2.54 -14.79
C THR A 46 -3.83 1.88 -13.93
N PRO A 47 -3.68 1.77 -12.59
CA PRO A 47 -4.67 1.11 -11.74
C PRO A 47 -6.08 1.71 -11.79
N ALA A 48 -6.22 2.99 -12.11
CA ALA A 48 -7.52 3.66 -12.24
C ALA A 48 -8.31 3.26 -13.50
N GLU A 49 -7.63 2.71 -14.50
CA GLU A 49 -8.19 2.39 -15.83
C GLU A 49 -8.13 0.88 -16.14
N SER A 50 -7.66 0.09 -15.17
CA SER A 50 -7.39 -1.33 -15.35
C SER A 50 -8.11 -2.17 -14.30
N GLU A 51 -8.29 -3.45 -14.59
CA GLU A 51 -8.74 -4.47 -13.66
C GLU A 51 -7.57 -5.38 -13.30
N LEU A 52 -7.43 -5.72 -12.01
CA LEU A 52 -6.39 -6.61 -11.48
C LEU A 52 -7.01 -7.92 -11.00
N ARG A 53 -6.46 -9.03 -11.47
CA ARG A 53 -6.80 -10.38 -11.01
C ARG A 53 -5.52 -11.09 -10.57
N ILE A 54 -5.55 -11.67 -9.38
CA ILE A 54 -4.44 -12.44 -8.81
C ILE A 54 -4.98 -13.80 -8.38
N LEU A 55 -4.31 -14.84 -8.86
CA LEU A 55 -4.52 -16.22 -8.47
C LEU A 55 -3.34 -16.70 -7.64
N GLU A 56 -3.61 -17.43 -6.58
CA GLU A 56 -2.62 -18.20 -5.81
C GLU A 56 -2.81 -19.68 -6.10
N GLY A 57 -1.73 -20.42 -6.36
CA GLY A 57 -1.83 -21.83 -6.68
C GLY A 57 -0.48 -22.52 -6.88
N PRO A 58 -0.46 -23.70 -7.52
CA PRO A 58 0.77 -24.39 -7.87
C PRO A 58 1.56 -23.58 -8.90
N GLU A 59 2.87 -23.79 -8.90
CA GLU A 59 3.74 -23.32 -9.97
C GLU A 59 3.37 -24.04 -11.28
N LEU A 60 3.23 -23.27 -12.35
CA LEU A 60 2.91 -23.80 -13.67
C LEU A 60 4.20 -24.15 -14.41
N SER A 61 4.27 -25.37 -14.91
CA SER A 61 5.37 -25.82 -15.75
C SER A 61 5.34 -25.17 -17.15
N TYR A 62 6.46 -25.22 -17.87
CA TYR A 62 6.56 -24.68 -19.23
C TYR A 62 5.47 -25.22 -20.21
N PRO A 63 5.15 -26.53 -20.22
CA PRO A 63 4.04 -27.05 -21.03
C PRO A 63 2.69 -26.41 -20.69
N GLU A 64 2.42 -26.13 -19.41
CA GLU A 64 1.17 -25.53 -18.96
C GLU A 64 1.05 -24.05 -19.33
N LEU A 65 2.18 -23.35 -19.46
CA LEU A 65 2.24 -21.95 -19.92
C LEU A 65 2.17 -21.81 -21.44
N SER A 66 2.40 -22.90 -22.17
CA SER A 66 2.47 -22.90 -23.63
C SER A 66 1.10 -22.70 -24.30
N PHE A 67 1.12 -22.18 -25.53
CA PHE A 67 -0.06 -21.99 -26.38
C PHE A 67 -1.17 -21.13 -25.76
N GLY A 68 -0.82 -20.18 -24.88
CA GLY A 68 -1.79 -19.27 -24.27
C GLY A 68 -2.66 -19.90 -23.17
N ASN A 69 -2.37 -21.14 -22.77
CA ASN A 69 -3.18 -21.87 -21.78
C ASN A 69 -2.87 -21.48 -20.33
N GLY A 70 -1.81 -20.70 -20.08
CA GLY A 70 -1.33 -20.39 -18.73
C GLY A 70 -2.43 -19.88 -17.79
N TRP A 71 -3.29 -18.96 -18.26
CA TRP A 71 -4.35 -18.41 -17.41
C TRP A 71 -5.44 -19.43 -17.08
N ALA A 72 -5.91 -20.18 -18.08
CA ALA A 72 -6.91 -21.22 -17.86
C ALA A 72 -6.39 -22.34 -16.94
N ASN A 73 -5.09 -22.63 -17.00
CA ASN A 73 -4.44 -23.59 -16.11
C ASN A 73 -4.29 -23.03 -14.68
N ALA A 74 -3.90 -21.76 -14.54
CA ALA A 74 -3.88 -21.07 -13.24
C ALA A 74 -5.26 -21.05 -12.58
N GLU A 75 -6.33 -20.72 -13.33
CA GLU A 75 -7.70 -20.68 -12.80
C GLU A 75 -8.19 -22.06 -12.36
N ARG A 76 -7.80 -23.13 -13.05
CA ARG A 76 -8.21 -24.49 -12.68
C ARG A 76 -7.53 -24.99 -11.41
N GLY A 77 -6.30 -24.57 -11.17
CA GLY A 77 -5.47 -25.04 -10.05
C GLY A 77 -5.34 -24.07 -8.89
N GLY A 78 -5.90 -22.87 -8.98
CA GLY A 78 -5.68 -21.78 -8.04
C GLY A 78 -6.96 -21.10 -7.54
N GLU A 79 -6.78 -20.17 -6.62
CA GLU A 79 -7.85 -19.40 -5.97
C GLU A 79 -7.65 -17.90 -6.20
N PHE A 80 -8.75 -17.17 -6.41
CA PHE A 80 -8.70 -15.71 -6.53
C PHE A 80 -8.42 -15.06 -5.18
N VAL A 81 -7.25 -14.43 -5.08
CA VAL A 81 -6.76 -13.82 -3.84
C VAL A 81 -6.59 -12.31 -3.95
N THR A 82 -6.97 -11.69 -5.07
CA THR A 82 -6.80 -10.24 -5.30
C THR A 82 -7.26 -9.42 -4.11
N ARG A 83 -8.54 -9.59 -3.69
CA ARG A 83 -9.12 -8.79 -2.62
C ARG A 83 -8.38 -9.00 -1.30
N ARG A 84 -8.11 -10.28 -0.97
CA ARG A 84 -7.39 -10.66 0.25
C ARG A 84 -6.02 -9.98 0.31
N LEU A 85 -5.24 -10.06 -0.76
CA LEU A 85 -3.90 -9.45 -0.82
C LEU A 85 -3.92 -7.93 -0.76
N LEU A 86 -4.89 -7.28 -1.42
CA LEU A 86 -5.04 -5.83 -1.34
C LEU A 86 -5.45 -5.38 0.08
N ASP A 87 -6.37 -6.11 0.72
CA ASP A 87 -6.81 -5.82 2.09
C ASP A 87 -5.66 -6.05 3.09
N GLU A 88 -4.91 -7.14 2.94
CA GLU A 88 -3.71 -7.44 3.72
C GLU A 88 -2.63 -6.37 3.57
N GLU A 89 -2.33 -5.92 2.34
CA GLU A 89 -1.36 -4.84 2.11
C GLU A 89 -1.81 -3.53 2.79
N VAL A 90 -3.10 -3.21 2.72
CA VAL A 90 -3.65 -2.04 3.42
C VAL A 90 -3.51 -2.18 4.93
N GLN A 91 -3.76 -3.37 5.52
CA GLN A 91 -3.53 -3.59 6.95
C GLN A 91 -2.05 -3.55 7.30
N HIS A 92 -1.18 -4.22 6.53
CA HIS A 92 0.27 -4.20 6.73
C HIS A 92 0.83 -2.79 6.69
N ARG A 93 0.27 -1.90 5.86
CA ARG A 93 0.66 -0.48 5.84
C ARG A 93 0.10 0.29 7.03
N ARG A 94 -1.04 -0.08 7.58
CA ARG A 94 -1.57 0.51 8.82
C ARG A 94 -0.77 0.06 10.04
N GLU A 95 -0.43 -1.22 10.10
CA GLU A 95 0.36 -1.86 11.17
C GLU A 95 1.85 -1.50 11.04
N GLY A 96 2.38 -1.41 9.83
CA GLY A 96 3.71 -0.87 9.51
C GLY A 96 3.76 0.67 9.58
N SER A 97 2.59 1.33 9.54
CA SER A 97 2.39 2.70 10.03
C SER A 97 2.07 2.73 11.52
N ALA A 98 2.46 1.72 12.32
CA ALA A 98 2.64 1.87 13.77
C ALA A 98 3.77 2.85 14.14
N GLY A 99 4.01 3.85 13.29
CA GLY A 99 4.44 5.14 13.76
C GLY A 99 3.29 5.84 14.49
N PRO A 100 3.57 7.01 15.06
CA PRO A 100 2.58 7.76 15.79
C PRO A 100 1.32 8.08 14.96
N ALA A 101 0.16 8.03 15.58
CA ALA A 101 -1.07 8.56 14.99
C ALA A 101 -0.89 10.03 14.62
N ALA A 102 -0.97 10.38 13.33
CA ALA A 102 -0.88 11.76 12.86
C ALA A 102 -2.28 12.42 12.84
N ILE A 103 -2.46 13.47 13.64
CA ILE A 103 -3.72 14.20 13.81
C ILE A 103 -3.50 15.65 13.38
N VAL A 104 -4.38 16.18 12.53
CA VAL A 104 -4.41 17.61 12.17
C VAL A 104 -5.60 18.28 12.84
N ILE A 105 -5.37 19.37 13.55
CA ILE A 105 -6.41 20.18 14.19
C ILE A 105 -6.44 21.55 13.51
N GLU A 106 -7.53 21.82 12.80
CA GLU A 106 -7.79 23.13 12.22
C GLU A 106 -8.52 24.04 13.22
N THR A 107 -7.97 25.22 13.47
CA THR A 107 -8.48 26.14 14.50
C THR A 107 -8.39 27.60 14.09
N ASP A 108 -9.28 28.42 14.62
CA ASP A 108 -9.22 29.88 14.47
C ASP A 108 -8.10 30.49 15.35
N SER A 109 -7.68 29.77 16.40
CA SER A 109 -6.60 30.20 17.30
C SER A 109 -5.74 29.02 17.76
N ALA A 110 -4.59 28.88 17.10
CA ALA A 110 -3.59 27.86 17.44
C ALA A 110 -3.12 27.95 18.90
N VAL A 111 -2.93 29.17 19.42
CA VAL A 111 -2.48 29.41 20.79
C VAL A 111 -3.49 28.87 21.81
N ARG A 112 -4.79 29.12 21.60
CA ARG A 112 -5.84 28.65 22.51
C ARG A 112 -5.98 27.12 22.47
N THR A 113 -5.90 26.55 21.26
CA THR A 113 -5.92 25.09 21.07
C THR A 113 -4.73 24.42 21.74
N LEU A 114 -3.52 24.94 21.54
CA LEU A 114 -2.31 24.45 22.19
C LEU A 114 -2.41 24.55 23.72
N ALA A 115 -2.86 25.69 24.25
CA ALA A 115 -3.04 25.88 25.69
C ALA A 115 -4.02 24.84 26.30
N GLY A 116 -5.06 24.46 25.56
CA GLY A 116 -5.97 23.39 25.98
C GLY A 116 -5.32 22.01 25.96
N LEU A 117 -4.53 21.69 24.92
CA LEU A 117 -3.86 20.39 24.76
C LEU A 117 -2.76 20.15 25.81
N VAL A 118 -2.01 21.19 26.18
CA VAL A 118 -0.88 21.06 27.12
C VAL A 118 -1.29 21.25 28.59
N SER A 119 -2.53 21.64 28.84
CA SER A 119 -3.02 21.89 30.20
C SER A 119 -3.07 20.58 31.00
N GLY A 120 -2.21 20.45 32.01
CA GLY A 120 -2.12 19.27 32.87
C GLY A 120 -0.96 18.33 32.54
N GLU A 121 -0.26 18.57 31.43
CA GLU A 121 0.84 17.73 30.97
C GLU A 121 2.19 18.45 31.06
N ARG A 122 3.28 17.68 31.18
CA ARG A 122 4.64 18.24 31.04
C ARG A 122 4.92 18.52 29.57
N SER A 123 5.02 19.78 29.21
CA SER A 123 5.36 20.22 27.86
C SER A 123 6.81 20.69 27.76
N GLN A 124 7.44 20.39 26.63
CA GLN A 124 8.74 20.91 26.24
C GLN A 124 8.70 21.33 24.77
N SER A 125 9.41 22.40 24.43
CA SER A 125 9.64 22.75 23.04
C SER A 125 10.72 21.84 22.48
N VAL A 126 10.47 21.26 21.31
CA VAL A 126 11.39 20.36 20.61
C VAL A 126 11.67 20.92 19.23
N ASP A 127 12.87 20.64 18.72
CA ASP A 127 13.25 20.98 17.36
C ASP A 127 12.51 20.09 16.35
N LEU A 128 12.05 20.66 15.24
CA LEU A 128 11.23 19.95 14.26
C LEU A 128 12.06 18.91 13.49
N ASP A 129 13.32 19.21 13.17
CA ASP A 129 14.19 18.28 12.46
C ASP A 129 14.56 17.09 13.35
N ALA A 130 14.76 17.33 14.65
CA ALA A 130 14.95 16.26 15.63
C ALA A 130 13.73 15.34 15.76
N ILE A 131 12.51 15.90 15.73
CA ILE A 131 11.28 15.11 15.73
C ILE A 131 11.14 14.33 14.43
N ARG A 132 11.41 14.97 13.29
CA ARG A 132 11.35 14.31 11.99
C ARG A 132 12.28 13.10 11.91
N ALA A 133 13.52 13.21 12.38
CA ALA A 133 14.45 12.09 12.46
C ALA A 133 13.88 10.91 13.27
N ARG A 134 13.28 11.18 14.44
CA ARG A 134 12.66 10.14 15.28
C ARG A 134 11.47 9.47 14.60
N LEU A 135 10.70 10.21 13.83
CA LEU A 135 9.58 9.66 13.04
C LEU A 135 10.07 8.78 11.90
N ASP A 136 11.11 9.23 11.17
CA ASP A 136 11.71 8.50 10.06
C ASP A 136 12.38 7.19 10.55
N GLU A 137 12.93 7.20 11.77
CA GLU A 137 13.52 6.03 12.45
C GLU A 137 12.48 5.08 13.05
N GLY A 138 11.20 5.43 13.06
CA GLY A 138 10.13 4.61 13.64
C GLY A 138 10.20 4.49 15.16
N ASP A 139 10.55 5.57 15.86
CA ASP A 139 10.69 5.59 17.32
C ASP A 139 9.38 5.15 18.02
N PRO A 140 9.36 3.98 18.70
CA PRO A 140 8.16 3.41 19.29
C PRO A 140 7.66 4.19 20.51
N SER A 141 8.44 5.15 21.03
CA SER A 141 7.99 6.04 22.10
C SER A 141 7.04 7.13 21.63
N VAL A 142 6.96 7.36 20.31
CA VAL A 142 6.07 8.38 19.74
C VAL A 142 4.73 7.75 19.41
N ALA A 143 3.74 7.98 20.26
CA ALA A 143 2.38 7.42 20.09
C ALA A 143 1.50 8.25 19.14
N ALA A 144 1.70 9.58 19.08
CA ALA A 144 0.96 10.48 18.21
C ALA A 144 1.75 11.74 17.83
N VAL A 145 1.45 12.32 16.66
CA VAL A 145 1.91 13.63 16.20
C VAL A 145 0.69 14.50 15.97
N VAL A 146 0.65 15.69 16.59
CA VAL A 146 -0.47 16.64 16.45
C VAL A 146 0.01 17.90 15.74
N LEU A 147 -0.59 18.19 14.58
CA LEU A 147 -0.36 19.40 13.80
C LEU A 147 -1.53 20.36 14.01
N VAL A 148 -1.28 21.50 14.66
CA VAL A 148 -2.30 22.55 14.85
C VAL A 148 -2.11 23.61 13.77
N VAL A 149 -3.07 23.72 12.86
CA VAL A 149 -3.02 24.66 11.73
C VAL A 149 -4.10 25.74 11.87
N ARG A 150 -3.75 26.98 11.50
CA ARG A 150 -4.72 28.07 11.46
C ARG A 150 -5.60 27.91 10.23
N ARG A 151 -6.91 28.03 10.38
CA ARG A 151 -7.83 28.01 9.23
C ARG A 151 -7.46 29.10 8.21
N PRO A 152 -7.44 28.79 6.90
CA PRO A 152 -7.30 29.80 5.87
C PRO A 152 -8.49 30.78 5.95
N ARG A 153 -8.22 32.07 5.77
CA ARG A 153 -9.24 33.13 5.73
C ARG A 153 -9.98 33.14 4.41
#